data_AF-A0A1Q3CX78-F1
#
_entry.id   AF-A0A1Q3CX78-F1
#
_cell.length_a   1.000
_cell.length_b   1.000
_cell.length_c   1.000
_cell.angle_alpha   90.00
_cell.angle_beta   90.00
_cell.angle_gamma   90.00
#
_symmetry.space_group_name_H-M   'P 1'
#
loop_
_entity.id
_entity.type
_entity.pdbx_description
1 polymer ?
#
loop_
_entity_poly.entity_id
_entity_poly.type
_entity_poly.pdbx_seq_one_letter_code
_entity_poly.pdbx_strand_id
1 'polypeptide(L)'
;YEEVEPILNSNNETIEDVVSTLIYNISNYFIGDPTYLKDRTTDQLSNLRYRKLQDFRWYKDTFMTKVLTREDANQPYWKEKFITGLPTLFAEKIKNKYREKHKGSVPYEKLTYGDIVSTITKTGLEIFYDIKMNKQIK
;
A
#
# COMPACT_ATOMS: atom_id res chain seq x y z
N TYR A 1 10.45 -12.81 11.20
CA TYR A 1 11.53 -13.72 10.78
C TYR A 1 11.11 -15.10 11.22
N GLU A 2 10.52 -15.89 10.31
CA GLU A 2 10.49 -17.34 10.53
C GLU A 2 11.90 -17.82 10.18
N GLU A 3 12.62 -18.36 11.16
CA GLU A 3 13.85 -19.10 10.90
C GLU A 3 13.46 -20.34 10.09
N VAL A 4 13.88 -20.37 8.83
CA VAL A 4 13.75 -21.57 8.00
C VAL A 4 14.72 -22.59 8.56
N GLU A 5 14.21 -23.60 9.24
CA GLU A 5 15.04 -24.66 9.81
C GLU A 5 15.81 -25.38 8.70
N PRO A 6 17.12 -25.60 8.86
CA PRO A 6 17.94 -26.23 7.84
C PRO A 6 17.52 -27.69 7.63
N ILE A 7 17.21 -28.06 6.39
CA ILE A 7 16.95 -29.45 6.01
C ILE A 7 18.29 -30.20 5.99
N LEU A 8 18.42 -31.22 6.83
CA LEU A 8 19.62 -32.04 6.93
C LEU A 8 19.51 -33.29 6.07
N ASN A 9 20.61 -33.69 5.42
CA ASN A 9 20.69 -34.99 4.76
C ASN A 9 20.84 -36.12 5.79
N SER A 10 20.86 -37.37 5.31
CA SER A 10 21.10 -38.57 6.11
C SER A 10 22.44 -38.60 6.85
N ASN A 11 23.35 -37.66 6.57
CA ASN A 11 24.65 -37.49 7.20
C ASN A 11 24.69 -36.28 8.16
N ASN A 12 23.54 -35.68 8.48
CA ASN A 12 23.42 -34.44 9.28
C ASN A 12 24.10 -33.20 8.65
N GLU A 13 24.40 -33.23 7.36
CA GLU A 13 24.91 -32.06 6.63
C GLU A 13 23.72 -31.24 6.11
N THR A 14 23.84 -29.92 6.17
CA THR A 14 22.86 -29.01 5.57
C THR A 14 22.77 -29.29 4.08
N ILE A 15 21.60 -29.74 3.61
CA ILE A 15 21.31 -29.81 2.18
C ILE A 15 21.30 -28.36 1.71
N GLU A 16 22.34 -27.98 0.98
CA GLU A 16 22.37 -26.69 0.29
C GLU A 16 21.12 -26.64 -0.58
N ASP A 17 20.26 -25.64 -0.36
CA ASP A 17 19.00 -25.53 -1.06
C ASP A 17 19.28 -25.22 -2.54
N VAL A 18 19.48 -26.29 -3.31
CA VAL A 18 19.83 -26.23 -4.73
C VAL A 18 18.72 -25.54 -5.52
N VAL A 19 17.46 -25.64 -5.05
CA VAL A 19 16.31 -24.98 -5.65
C VAL A 19 16.37 -23.48 -5.41
N SER A 20 16.55 -23.02 -4.16
CA SER A 20 16.72 -21.60 -3.85
C SER A 20 17.95 -21.00 -4.53
N THR A 21 19.05 -21.76 -4.60
CA THR A 21 20.29 -21.35 -5.28
C THR A 21 20.07 -21.20 -6.79
N LEU A 22 19.37 -22.15 -7.42
CA LEU A 22 19.03 -22.08 -8.83
C LEU A 22 18.07 -20.91 -9.12
N ILE A 23 17.03 -20.72 -8.30
CA ILE A 23 16.08 -19.59 -8.42
C ILE A 23 16.82 -18.26 -8.27
N TYR A 24 17.72 -18.16 -7.29
CA TYR A 24 18.55 -16.97 -7.08
C TYR A 24 19.44 -16.69 -8.29
N ASN A 25 20.14 -17.69 -8.81
CA ASN A 25 21.03 -17.53 -9.97
C ASN A 25 20.26 -17.14 -11.24
N ILE A 26 19.10 -17.75 -11.50
CA ILE A 26 18.23 -17.37 -12.63
C ILE A 26 17.76 -15.92 -12.45
N SER A 27 17.26 -15.57 -11.27
CA SER A 27 16.76 -14.22 -10.99
C SER A 27 17.88 -13.18 -11.13
N ASN A 28 19.06 -13.48 -10.60
CA ASN A 28 20.24 -12.61 -10.66
C ASN A 28 20.75 -12.43 -12.09
N TYR A 29 20.72 -13.49 -12.91
CA TYR A 29 21.12 -13.41 -14.32
C TYR A 29 20.21 -12.51 -15.15
N PHE A 30 18.89 -12.61 -14.98
CA PHE A 30 17.93 -11.85 -15.78
C PHE A 30 17.66 -10.44 -15.26
N ILE A 31 17.69 -10.24 -13.94
CA ILE A 31 17.16 -9.01 -13.31
C ILE A 31 18.22 -8.33 -12.41
N GLY A 32 19.39 -8.93 -12.23
CA GLY A 32 20.37 -8.52 -11.22
C GLY A 32 19.92 -8.90 -9.81
N ASP A 33 20.58 -8.36 -8.78
CA ASP A 33 20.29 -8.72 -7.39
C ASP A 33 18.79 -8.56 -7.08
N PRO A 34 18.06 -9.65 -6.76
CA PRO A 34 16.62 -9.60 -6.51
C PRO A 34 16.24 -8.69 -5.34
N THR A 35 17.18 -8.43 -4.41
CA THR A 35 16.97 -7.54 -3.28
C THR A 35 16.77 -6.08 -3.72
N TYR A 36 17.47 -5.63 -4.77
CA TYR A 36 17.33 -4.28 -5.33
C TYR A 36 15.91 -4.00 -5.86
N LEU A 37 15.22 -5.02 -6.36
CA LEU A 37 13.85 -4.88 -6.86
C LEU A 37 12.84 -4.58 -5.75
N LYS A 38 13.09 -5.13 -4.54
CA LYS A 38 12.26 -4.85 -3.36
C LYS A 38 12.38 -3.37 -2.97
N ASP A 39 13.59 -2.82 -2.98
CA ASP A 39 13.85 -1.41 -2.66
C ASP A 39 13.22 -0.47 -3.70
N ARG A 40 13.43 -0.74 -4.99
CA ARG A 40 12.81 0.06 -6.06
C ARG A 40 11.28 0.05 -6.01
N THR A 41 10.67 -1.08 -5.65
CA THR A 41 9.20 -1.16 -5.51
C THR A 41 8.70 -0.34 -4.32
N THR A 42 9.46 -0.32 -3.23
CA THR A 42 9.21 0.50 -2.04
C THR A 42 9.25 1.99 -2.39
N ASP A 43 10.27 2.41 -3.13
CA ASP A 43 10.45 3.81 -3.56
C ASP A 43 9.37 4.28 -4.54
N GLN A 44 8.97 3.42 -5.48
CA GLN A 44 7.87 3.72 -6.39
C GLN A 44 6.54 3.87 -5.66
N LEU A 45 6.27 3.01 -4.67
CA LEU A 45 5.02 3.04 -3.91
C LEU A 45 4.96 4.24 -2.97
N SER A 46 6.06 4.58 -2.31
CA SER A 46 6.14 5.69 -1.34
C SER A 46 6.02 7.08 -1.98
N ASN A 47 6.29 7.17 -3.29
CA ASN A 47 6.20 8.37 -4.11
C ASN A 47 4.92 8.44 -4.95
N LEU A 48 4.06 7.41 -4.92
CA LEU A 48 2.83 7.39 -5.70
C LEU A 48 1.86 8.48 -5.20
N ARG A 49 1.53 9.42 -6.08
CA ARG A 49 0.54 10.48 -5.86
C ARG A 49 -0.34 10.60 -7.10
N TYR A 50 -1.61 10.94 -6.92
CA TYR A 50 -2.49 11.19 -8.06
C TYR A 50 -3.10 12.60 -8.01
N ARG A 51 -3.26 13.20 -9.20
CA ARG A 51 -3.47 14.65 -9.34
C ARG A 51 -4.95 15.05 -9.41
N LYS A 52 -5.84 14.18 -9.90
CA LYS A 52 -7.29 14.47 -10.07
C LYS A 52 -8.15 13.38 -9.46
N LEU A 53 -9.27 13.76 -8.83
CA LEU A 53 -10.21 12.81 -8.20
C LEU A 53 -10.70 11.70 -9.14
N GLN A 54 -10.84 11.99 -10.43
CA GLN A 54 -11.24 11.02 -11.46
C GLN A 54 -10.24 9.86 -11.65
N ASP A 55 -8.97 10.04 -11.26
CA ASP A 55 -7.93 9.02 -11.39
C ASP A 55 -7.87 8.09 -10.15
N PHE A 56 -8.81 8.23 -9.20
CA PHE A 56 -8.80 7.47 -7.96
C PHE A 56 -8.83 5.95 -8.19
N ARG A 57 -9.57 5.47 -9.20
CA ARG A 57 -9.60 4.03 -9.52
C ARG A 57 -8.22 3.51 -9.88
N TRP A 58 -7.52 4.20 -10.78
CA TRP A 58 -6.16 3.85 -11.18
C TRP A 58 -5.19 3.92 -10.01
N TYR A 59 -5.27 4.98 -9.18
CA TYR A 59 -4.43 5.12 -8.00
C TYR A 59 -4.64 3.96 -7.01
N LYS A 60 -5.90 3.66 -6.68
CA LYS A 60 -6.27 2.54 -5.81
C LYS A 60 -5.70 1.24 -6.35
N ASP A 61 -5.97 0.91 -7.61
CA ASP A 61 -5.55 -0.36 -8.20
C ASP A 61 -4.01 -0.47 -8.26
N THR A 62 -3.32 0.63 -8.60
CA THR A 62 -1.85 0.68 -8.66
C THR A 62 -1.22 0.55 -7.27
N PHE A 63 -1.78 1.22 -6.26
CA PHE A 63 -1.28 1.11 -4.89
C PHE A 63 -1.52 -0.30 -4.34
N MET A 64 -2.73 -0.86 -4.54
CA MET A 64 -3.10 -2.18 -4.02
C MET A 64 -2.25 -3.29 -4.64
N THR A 65 -2.01 -3.28 -5.96
CA THR A 65 -1.18 -4.29 -6.62
C THR A 65 0.27 -4.29 -6.13
N LYS A 66 0.78 -3.17 -5.64
CA LYS A 66 2.14 -3.04 -5.10
C LYS A 66 2.23 -3.28 -3.59
N VAL A 67 1.24 -2.82 -2.81
CA VAL A 67 1.30 -2.96 -1.35
C VAL A 67 0.95 -4.38 -0.91
N LEU A 68 0.01 -5.05 -1.59
CA LEU A 68 -0.45 -6.38 -1.21
C LEU A 68 0.56 -7.50 -1.53
N THR A 69 1.61 -7.21 -2.28
CA THR A 69 2.72 -8.14 -2.51
C THR A 69 3.79 -8.08 -1.42
N ARG A 70 3.62 -7.21 -0.41
CA ARG A 70 4.58 -7.01 0.67
C ARG A 70 4.17 -7.76 1.93
N GLU A 71 5.14 -8.28 2.67
CA GLU A 71 4.91 -8.90 3.97
C GLU A 71 4.45 -7.88 5.03
N ASP A 72 4.96 -6.65 4.95
CA ASP A 72 4.64 -5.57 5.88
C ASP A 72 3.42 -4.74 5.47
N ALA A 73 2.61 -5.21 4.51
CA ALA A 73 1.49 -4.46 3.92
C ALA A 73 0.49 -3.90 4.93
N ASN A 74 0.33 -4.58 6.07
CA ASN A 74 -0.63 -4.20 7.11
C ASN A 74 -0.09 -3.16 8.11
N GLN A 75 1.19 -2.80 8.03
CA GLN A 75 1.80 -1.78 8.88
C GLN A 75 1.09 -0.41 8.71
N PRO A 76 0.94 0.39 9.78
CA PRO A 76 0.34 1.73 9.74
C PRO A 76 0.93 2.62 8.66
N TYR A 77 2.23 2.51 8.45
CA TYR A 77 2.99 3.31 7.49
C TYR A 77 2.34 3.28 6.11
N TRP A 78 1.91 2.11 5.64
CA TRP A 78 1.33 1.97 4.30
C TRP A 78 -0.08 2.55 4.20
N LYS A 79 -0.87 2.46 5.27
CA LYS A 79 -2.20 3.09 5.35
C LYS A 79 -2.08 4.61 5.39
N GLU A 80 -1.12 5.13 6.14
CA GLU A 80 -0.79 6.56 6.13
C GLU A 80 -0.29 7.01 4.75
N LYS A 81 0.59 6.24 4.11
CA LYS A 81 1.05 6.51 2.74
C LYS A 81 -0.11 6.53 1.75
N PHE A 82 -1.05 5.60 1.85
CA PHE A 82 -2.22 5.56 0.99
C PHE A 82 -3.08 6.84 1.11
N ILE A 83 -3.27 7.36 2.33
CA ILE A 83 -4.04 8.61 2.55
C ILE A 83 -3.23 9.84 2.13
N THR A 84 -1.93 9.87 2.38
CA THR A 84 -1.07 11.01 2.03
C THR A 84 -0.78 11.11 0.52
N GLY A 85 -0.97 10.02 -0.24
CA GLY A 85 -0.91 10.02 -1.70
C GLY A 85 -2.13 10.63 -2.40
N LEU A 86 -3.20 10.95 -1.66
CA LEU A 86 -4.36 11.69 -2.17
C LEU A 86 -4.03 13.19 -2.39
N PRO A 87 -4.81 13.94 -3.19
CA PRO A 87 -4.69 15.40 -3.27
C PRO A 87 -4.75 16.04 -1.88
N THR A 88 -3.85 16.97 -1.57
CA THR A 88 -3.56 17.45 -0.19
C THR A 88 -4.80 17.82 0.62
N LEU A 89 -5.70 18.65 0.07
CA LEU A 89 -6.92 19.07 0.78
C LEU A 89 -7.89 17.91 1.01
N PHE A 90 -7.94 16.98 0.06
CA PHE A 90 -8.77 15.80 0.17
C PHE A 90 -8.20 14.82 1.20
N ALA A 91 -6.89 14.59 1.20
CA ALA A 91 -6.18 13.81 2.22
C ALA A 91 -6.49 14.34 3.62
N GLU A 92 -6.40 15.66 3.83
CA GLU A 92 -6.67 16.26 5.12
C GLU A 92 -8.15 16.10 5.54
N LYS A 93 -9.09 16.23 4.60
CA LYS A 93 -10.51 15.95 4.86
C LYS A 93 -10.74 14.51 5.29
N ILE A 94 -10.07 13.53 4.67
CA ILE A 94 -10.14 12.13 5.07
C ILE A 94 -9.54 11.93 6.48
N LYS A 95 -8.37 12.51 6.77
CA LYS A 95 -7.76 12.45 8.10
C LYS A 95 -8.70 13.03 9.16
N ASN A 96 -9.32 14.18 8.89
CA ASN A 96 -10.25 14.82 9.82
C ASN A 96 -11.48 13.95 10.11
N LYS A 97 -12.06 13.28 9.11
CA LYS A 97 -13.16 12.32 9.34
C LYS A 97 -12.80 11.20 10.32
N TYR A 98 -11.55 10.75 10.32
CA TYR A 98 -11.08 9.79 11.31
C TYR A 98 -10.82 10.45 12.67
N ARG A 99 -10.16 11.60 12.71
CA ARG A 99 -9.88 12.34 13.95
C ARG A 99 -11.16 12.67 14.72
N GLU A 100 -12.22 13.10 14.04
CA GLU A 100 -13.53 13.38 14.64
C GLU A 100 -14.12 12.15 15.34
N LYS A 101 -13.94 10.96 14.76
CA LYS A 101 -14.45 9.70 15.32
C LYS A 101 -13.54 9.09 16.38
N HIS A 102 -12.26 9.45 16.38
CA HIS A 102 -11.22 8.78 17.16
C HIS A 102 -10.40 9.75 18.01
N LYS A 103 -11.08 10.64 18.73
CA LYS A 103 -10.49 11.53 19.75
C LYS A 103 -9.26 12.30 19.26
N GLY A 104 -9.30 12.81 18.03
CA GLY A 104 -8.25 13.64 17.45
C GLY A 104 -7.10 12.90 16.76
N SER A 105 -7.09 11.55 16.75
CA SER A 105 -6.06 10.75 16.08
C SER A 105 -6.63 9.90 14.94
N VAL A 106 -5.78 9.54 13.98
CA VAL A 106 -6.14 8.58 12.91
C VAL A 106 -5.67 7.19 13.35
N PRO A 107 -6.56 6.21 13.58
CA PRO A 107 -6.18 4.92 14.15
C PRO A 107 -5.66 3.96 13.08
N TYR A 108 -4.54 4.30 12.42
CA TYR A 108 -3.98 3.52 11.30
C TYR A 108 -3.78 2.03 11.62
N GLU A 109 -3.41 1.68 12.86
CA GLU A 109 -3.28 0.29 13.31
C GLU A 109 -4.57 -0.53 13.11
N LYS A 110 -5.72 0.10 13.38
CA LYS A 110 -7.03 -0.55 13.39
C LYS A 110 -7.76 -0.47 12.05
N LEU A 111 -7.31 0.39 11.14
CA LEU A 111 -7.95 0.58 9.85
C LEU A 111 -7.54 -0.53 8.88
N THR A 112 -8.51 -1.01 8.11
CA THR A 112 -8.25 -1.81 6.91
C THR A 112 -8.17 -0.91 5.67
N TYR A 113 -7.55 -1.41 4.60
CA TYR A 113 -7.60 -0.72 3.30
C TYR A 113 -9.04 -0.54 2.80
N GLY A 114 -9.94 -1.49 3.10
CA GLY A 114 -11.36 -1.39 2.78
C GLY A 114 -12.03 -0.20 3.48
N ASP A 115 -11.77 0.00 4.77
CA ASP A 115 -12.31 1.13 5.53
C ASP A 115 -11.87 2.47 4.95
N ILE A 116 -10.60 2.56 4.55
CA ILE A 116 -10.02 3.77 3.97
C ILE A 116 -10.62 4.05 2.59
N VAL A 117 -10.69 3.04 1.72
CA VAL A 117 -11.30 3.16 0.38
C VAL A 117 -12.78 3.53 0.47
N SER A 118 -13.53 2.92 1.39
CA SER A 118 -14.94 3.22 1.64
C SER A 118 -15.12 4.68 2.07
N THR A 119 -14.30 5.14 3.02
CA THR A 119 -14.33 6.53 3.53
C THR A 119 -13.98 7.53 2.43
N ILE A 120 -12.97 7.23 1.60
CA ILE A 120 -12.61 8.05 0.44
C ILE A 120 -13.77 8.13 -0.55
N THR A 121 -14.35 7.00 -0.93
CA THR A 121 -15.42 6.92 -1.92
C THR A 121 -16.65 7.71 -1.46
N LYS A 122 -17.08 7.50 -0.21
CA LYS A 122 -18.21 8.21 0.38
C LYS A 122 -17.97 9.72 0.42
N THR A 123 -16.79 10.14 0.87
CA THR A 123 -16.45 11.57 0.97
C THR A 123 -16.31 12.22 -0.42
N GLY A 124 -15.80 11.49 -1.41
CA GLY A 124 -15.73 11.96 -2.79
C GLY A 124 -17.11 12.19 -3.40
N LEU A 125 -18.05 11.27 -3.14
CA LEU A 125 -19.45 11.42 -3.57
C LEU A 125 -20.13 12.61 -2.90
N GLU A 126 -19.98 12.79 -1.58
CA GLU A 126 -20.51 13.95 -0.86
C GLU A 126 -20.04 15.27 -1.50
N ILE A 127 -18.73 15.42 -1.76
CA ILE A 127 -18.18 16.62 -2.42
C ILE A 127 -18.76 16.81 -3.82
N PHE A 128 -18.90 15.73 -4.59
CA PHE A 128 -19.47 15.80 -5.93
C PHE A 128 -20.93 16.29 -5.90
N TYR A 129 -21.74 15.78 -4.97
CA TYR A 129 -23.12 16.23 -4.79
C TYR A 129 -23.20 17.69 -4.32
N ASP A 130 -22.37 18.10 -3.37
CA ASP A 130 -22.31 19.49 -2.89
C ASP A 130 -22.00 20.46 -4.05
N ILE A 131 -21.00 20.13 -4.88
CA ILE A 131 -20.64 20.94 -6.05
C ILE A 131 -21.80 20.98 -7.06
N LYS A 132 -22.48 19.85 -7.28
CA LYS A 132 -23.63 19.79 -8.20
C LYS A 132 -24.78 20.65 -7.71
N MET A 133 -25.14 20.59 -6.43
CA MET A 133 -26.22 21.40 -5.85
C MET A 133 -25.87 22.89 -5.85
N ASN A 134 -24.64 23.25 -5.48
CA ASN A 134 -24.20 24.65 -5.49
C ASN A 134 -24.18 25.28 -6.90
N LYS A 135 -24.03 24.46 -7.96
CA LYS A 135 -24.16 24.93 -9.35
C LYS A 135 -25.61 25.15 -9.80
N GLN A 136 -26.58 24.50 -9.16
CA GLN A 136 -28.01 24.64 -9.47
C GLN A 136 -28.67 25.81 -8.73
N ILE A 137 -28.04 26.33 -7.67
CA ILE A 137 -28.53 27.47 -6.87
C ILE A 137 -28.07 28.82 -7.47
N LYS A 138 -27.63 28.83 -8.72
CA LYS A 138 -27.22 30.02 -9.47
C LYS A 138 -28.12 30.20 -10.68
#